data_AF-A0A534Q728-F1
#
_entry.id   AF-A0A534Q728-F1
#
_cell.length_a   1.000
_cell.length_b   1.000
_cell.length_c   1.000
_cell.angle_alpha   90.00
_cell.angle_beta   90.00
_cell.angle_gamma   90.00
#
_symmetry.space_group_name_H-M   'P 1'
#
loop_
_entity.id
_entity.type
_entity.pdbx_description
1 polymer ?
#
loop_
_entity_poly.entity_id
_entity_poly.type
_entity_poly.pdbx_seq_one_letter_code
_entity_poly.pdbx_strand_id
1 'polypeptide(L)'
;MRAEDVRAYLGRDWEAVAELKDRFWLEQQRLHGVAGAWQVADELRRAVLALRPTWPSEEDREDDLTVHVRMSEALRRVHRARGD
;
A
#
# COMPACT_ATOMS: atom_id res chain seq x y z
N MET A 1 0.25 3.82 20.13
CA MET A 1 0.52 2.42 19.74
C MET A 1 1.48 1.84 20.77
N ARG A 2 1.07 0.77 21.45
CA ARG A 2 1.84 0.11 22.51
C ARG A 2 2.70 -1.01 21.93
N ALA A 3 3.76 -1.41 22.63
CA ALA A 3 4.66 -2.48 22.18
C ALA A 3 3.93 -3.83 21.99
N GLU A 4 2.87 -4.08 22.76
CA GLU A 4 2.00 -5.23 22.59
C GLU A 4 1.19 -5.20 21.29
N ASP A 5 0.78 -4.01 20.82
CA ASP A 5 0.03 -3.86 19.56
C ASP A 5 0.92 -4.23 18.36
N VAL A 6 2.20 -3.83 18.41
CA VAL A 6 3.19 -4.18 17.38
C VAL A 6 3.46 -5.69 17.38
N ARG A 7 3.60 -6.31 18.54
CA ARG A 7 3.79 -7.77 18.64
C ARG A 7 2.58 -8.54 18.13
N ALA A 8 1.38 -8.11 18.48
CA ALA A 8 0.13 -8.71 17.99
C ALA A 8 -0.01 -8.54 16.46
N TYR A 9 0.38 -7.38 15.93
CA TYR A 9 0.41 -7.16 14.48
C TYR A 9 1.40 -8.10 13.79
N LEU A 10 2.63 -8.19 14.28
CA LEU A 10 3.66 -9.06 13.71
C LEU A 10 3.26 -10.54 13.77
N GLY A 11 2.59 -10.96 14.84
CA GLY A 11 2.12 -12.34 15.05
C GLY A 11 0.82 -12.70 14.34
N ARG A 12 0.25 -11.82 13.49
CA ARG A 12 -0.93 -12.17 12.70
C ARG A 12 -0.60 -13.32 11.76
N ASP A 13 -1.65 -14.10 11.49
CA ASP A 13 -1.66 -15.00 10.35
C ASP A 13 -1.69 -14.18 9.06
N TRP A 14 -0.50 -13.81 8.59
CA TRP A 14 -0.31 -13.01 7.39
C TRP A 14 -0.71 -13.76 6.13
N GLU A 15 -0.66 -15.09 6.16
CA GLU A 15 -1.06 -15.95 5.06
C GLU A 15 -2.58 -15.92 4.90
N ALA A 16 -3.33 -16.14 5.97
CA ALA A 16 -4.80 -16.03 5.93
C ALA A 16 -5.27 -14.62 5.53
N VAL A 17 -4.57 -13.56 5.97
CA VAL A 17 -4.86 -12.18 5.54
C VAL A 17 -4.57 -11.99 4.04
N ALA A 18 -3.49 -12.56 3.52
CA ALA A 18 -3.17 -12.50 2.10
C ALA A 18 -4.25 -13.21 1.26
N GLU A 19 -4.64 -14.43 1.64
CA GLU A 19 -5.71 -15.18 0.95
C GLU A 19 -7.06 -14.45 0.96
N LEU A 20 -7.40 -13.81 2.07
CA LEU A 20 -8.62 -13.00 2.16
C LEU A 20 -8.56 -11.81 1.21
N LYS A 21 -7.42 -11.12 1.15
CA LYS A 21 -7.23 -9.98 0.23
C LYS A 21 -7.29 -10.43 -1.23
N ASP A 22 -6.64 -11.54 -1.56
CA ASP A 22 -6.62 -12.05 -2.94
C ASP A 22 -8.01 -12.41 -3.41
N ARG A 23 -8.78 -13.15 -2.59
CA ARG A 23 -10.19 -13.47 -2.91
C ARG A 23 -11.03 -12.21 -3.10
N PHE A 24 -10.90 -11.23 -2.21
CA PHE A 24 -11.63 -9.97 -2.32
C PHE A 24 -11.29 -9.24 -3.63
N TRP A 25 -10.00 -9.08 -3.95
CA TRP A 25 -9.59 -8.34 -5.15
C TRP A 25 -9.95 -9.07 -6.44
N LEU A 26 -9.87 -10.41 -6.48
CA LEU A 26 -10.36 -11.19 -7.60
C LEU A 26 -11.87 -11.00 -7.81
N GLU A 27 -12.65 -10.98 -6.73
CA GLU A 27 -14.09 -10.71 -6.82
C GLU A 27 -14.37 -9.29 -7.32
N GLN A 28 -13.67 -8.28 -6.78
CA GLN A 28 -13.80 -6.90 -7.25
C GLN A 28 -13.43 -6.75 -8.73
N GLN A 29 -12.35 -7.41 -9.16
CA GLN A 29 -11.95 -7.44 -10.57
C GLN A 29 -13.01 -8.12 -11.45
N ARG A 30 -13.63 -9.20 -10.98
CA ARG A 30 -14.70 -9.88 -11.71
C ARG A 30 -15.95 -9.00 -11.85
N LEU A 31 -16.31 -8.25 -10.80
CA LEU A 31 -17.51 -7.42 -10.75
C LEU A 31 -17.36 -6.11 -11.51
N HIS A 32 -16.20 -5.46 -11.42
CA HIS A 32 -16.00 -4.09 -11.89
C HIS A 32 -14.91 -3.95 -12.97
N GLY A 33 -14.20 -5.02 -13.27
CA GLY A 33 -13.07 -5.00 -14.18
C GLY A 33 -11.96 -4.03 -13.74
N VAL A 34 -11.07 -3.71 -14.66
CA VAL A 34 -9.98 -2.75 -14.43
C VAL A 34 -10.54 -1.33 -14.23
N ALA A 35 -11.66 -1.00 -14.88
CA ALA A 35 -12.30 0.31 -14.77
C ALA A 35 -12.74 0.63 -13.33
N GLY A 36 -13.24 -0.37 -12.58
CA GLY A 36 -13.60 -0.20 -11.18
C GLY A 36 -12.44 0.23 -10.29
N ALA A 37 -11.25 -0.34 -10.50
CA ALA A 37 -10.06 0.06 -9.76
C ALA A 37 -9.69 1.53 -10.03
N TRP A 38 -9.78 1.98 -11.29
CA TRP A 38 -9.55 3.38 -11.66
C TRP A 38 -10.59 4.32 -11.04
N GLN A 39 -11.86 3.90 -11.00
CA GLN A 39 -12.92 4.70 -10.37
C GLN A 39 -12.65 4.89 -8.88
N VAL A 40 -12.31 3.82 -8.15
CA VAL A 40 -11.96 3.91 -6.73
C VAL A 40 -10.74 4.83 -6.53
N ALA A 41 -9.71 4.70 -7.36
CA ALA A 41 -8.52 5.57 -7.28
C ALA A 41 -8.86 7.04 -7.53
N ASP A 42 -9.70 7.35 -8.53
CA ASP A 42 -10.10 8.73 -8.82
C ASP A 42 -10.99 9.32 -7.70
N GLU A 43 -11.90 8.53 -7.13
CA GLU A 43 -12.72 8.98 -6.00
C GLU A 43 -11.87 9.25 -4.75
N LEU A 44 -10.89 8.42 -4.45
CA LEU A 44 -9.91 8.69 -3.38
C LEU A 44 -9.13 9.97 -3.66
N ARG A 45 -8.66 10.17 -4.90
CA ARG A 45 -7.95 11.38 -5.32
C ARG A 45 -8.83 12.62 -5.15
N ARG A 46 -10.09 12.57 -5.56
CA ARG A 46 -11.07 13.67 -5.37
C ARG A 46 -11.30 13.98 -3.91
N ALA A 47 -11.47 12.95 -3.07
CA ALA A 47 -11.65 13.12 -1.63
C ALA A 47 -10.44 13.82 -0.99
N VAL A 48 -9.21 13.44 -1.36
CA VAL A 48 -8.00 14.09 -0.88
C VAL A 48 -7.92 15.54 -1.36
N LEU A 49 -8.20 15.80 -2.64
CA LEU A 49 -8.20 17.16 -3.19
C LEU A 49 -9.24 18.08 -2.56
N ALA A 50 -10.40 17.53 -2.17
CA ALA A 50 -11.42 18.29 -1.45
C ALA A 50 -10.94 18.76 -0.07
N LEU A 51 -10.08 17.97 0.59
CA LEU A 51 -9.50 18.28 1.90
C LEU A 51 -8.21 19.09 1.81
N ARG A 52 -7.39 18.83 0.79
CA ARG A 52 -6.09 19.47 0.53
C ARG A 52 -5.98 19.80 -0.96
N PRO A 53 -6.50 20.96 -1.41
CA PRO A 53 -6.53 21.31 -2.84
C PRO A 53 -5.15 21.43 -3.51
N THR A 54 -4.10 21.69 -2.72
CA THR A 54 -2.72 21.79 -3.21
C THR A 54 -2.01 20.45 -3.29
N TRP A 55 -2.68 19.35 -2.94
CA TRP A 55 -2.10 18.01 -2.97
C TRP A 55 -2.09 17.42 -4.39
N PRO A 56 -1.06 16.64 -4.77
CA PRO A 56 0.22 16.56 -4.10
C PRO A 56 1.02 17.83 -4.37
N SER A 57 1.59 18.41 -3.31
CA SER A 57 2.59 19.46 -3.44
C SER A 57 3.90 18.86 -3.97
N GLU A 58 4.85 19.71 -4.34
CA GLU A 58 6.17 19.23 -4.78
C GLU A 58 6.91 18.51 -3.64
N GLU A 59 6.81 19.02 -2.41
CA GLU A 59 7.34 18.37 -1.22
C GLU A 59 6.70 16.99 -1.00
N ASP A 60 5.37 16.85 -1.15
CA ASP A 60 4.70 15.54 -1.04
C ASP A 60 5.26 14.53 -2.07
N ARG A 61 5.66 15.00 -3.28
CA ARG A 61 6.25 14.13 -4.31
C ARG A 61 7.69 13.75 -4.00
N GLU A 62 8.50 14.69 -3.53
CA GLU A 62 9.89 14.44 -3.14
C GLU A 62 9.96 13.46 -1.96
N ASP A 63 9.07 13.61 -0.97
CA ASP A 63 8.95 12.71 0.17
C ASP A 63 8.54 11.29 -0.26
N ASP A 64 7.53 11.16 -1.12
CA ASP A 64 7.08 9.88 -1.66
C ASP A 64 8.23 9.16 -2.41
N LEU A 65 8.92 9.88 -3.29
CA LEU A 65 10.06 9.35 -4.03
C LEU A 65 11.18 8.88 -3.09
N THR A 66 11.49 9.66 -2.07
CA THR A 66 12.52 9.33 -1.07
C THR A 66 12.18 8.04 -0.33
N VAL A 67 10.91 7.87 0.06
CA VAL A 67 10.44 6.62 0.70
C VAL A 67 10.55 5.43 -0.25
N HIS A 68 10.17 5.60 -1.52
CA HIS A 68 10.27 4.54 -2.54
C HIS A 68 11.71 4.10 -2.79
N VAL A 69 12.66 5.04 -2.83
CA VAL A 69 14.10 4.75 -2.94
C VAL A 69 14.56 3.94 -1.74
N ARG A 70 14.28 4.40 -0.52
CA ARG A 70 14.67 3.71 0.72
C ARG A 70 14.09 2.29 0.81
N MET A 71 12.82 2.12 0.45
CA MET A 71 12.16 0.81 0.44
C MET A 71 12.82 -0.13 -0.57
N SER A 72 13.06 0.35 -1.80
CA SER A 72 13.74 -0.41 -2.84
C SER A 72 15.12 -0.90 -2.40
N GLU A 73 15.89 -0.06 -1.71
CA GLU A 73 17.18 -0.44 -1.14
C GLU A 73 17.07 -1.49 -0.03
N ALA A 74 16.09 -1.34 0.88
CA ALA A 74 15.86 -2.31 1.93
C ALA A 74 15.48 -3.68 1.38
N LEU A 75 14.58 -3.71 0.39
CA LEU A 75 14.20 -4.95 -0.31
C LEU A 75 15.40 -5.60 -1.01
N ARG A 76 16.24 -4.80 -1.68
CA ARG A 76 17.50 -5.30 -2.29
C ARG A 76 18.44 -5.91 -1.27
N ARG A 77 18.58 -5.32 -0.08
CA ARG A 77 19.41 -5.88 1.00
C ARG A 77 18.85 -7.21 1.51
N VAL A 78 17.55 -7.28 1.75
CA VAL A 78 16.87 -8.51 2.21
C VAL A 78 16.97 -9.62 1.16
N HIS A 79 16.79 -9.29 -0.12
CA HIS A 79 16.94 -10.27 -1.20
C HIS A 79 18.36 -10.85 -1.26
N ARG A 80 19.39 -10.00 -1.17
CA ARG A 80 20.79 -10.47 -1.10
C ARG A 80 21.05 -11.35 0.12
N ALA A 81 20.54 -10.97 1.30
CA ALA A 81 20.73 -11.74 2.53
C ALA A 81 19.96 -13.09 2.55
N ARG A 82 18.99 -13.29 1.66
CA ARG A 82 18.24 -14.54 1.48
C ARG A 82 18.77 -15.41 0.32
N GLY A 83 19.75 -14.90 -0.42
CA GLY A 83 20.31 -15.51 -1.63
C GLY A 83 21.71 -16.11 -1.44
N ASP A 84 22.12 -16.34 -0.20
CA ASP A 84 23.18 -17.27 0.24
C ASP A 84 22.52 -18.40 1.05
#